data_AF-U3U4C3-F1
#
_entry.id   AF-U3U4C3-F1
#
_cell.length_a   1.000
_cell.length_b   1.000
_cell.length_c   1.000
_cell.angle_alpha   90.00
_cell.angle_beta   90.00
_cell.angle_gamma   90.00
#
_symmetry.space_group_name_H-M   'P 1'
#
loop_
_entity.id
_entity.type
_entity.pdbx_description
1 polymer ?
#
loop_
_entity_poly.entity_id
_entity_poly.type
_entity_poly.pdbx_seq_one_letter_code
_entity_poly.pdbx_strand_id
1 'polypeptide(L)'
;MRGAKPSVQQRANLLLQVADRMEVNLERLAVAENWDNGKPIRETLNADLPLAVDHFRYFAGCLRAQEGSTAEIDETTVAYHFHEPLGVVGQIIP
;
A
#
# COMPACT_ATOMS: atom_id res chain seq x y z
N MET A 1 -5.40 17.51 20.68
CA MET A 1 -6.30 17.32 19.53
C MET A 1 -5.73 16.20 18.67
N ARG A 2 -6.40 15.04 18.55
CA ARG A 2 -6.02 14.01 17.56
C ARG A 2 -6.22 14.64 16.17
N GLY A 3 -5.15 14.85 15.41
CA GLY A 3 -5.23 15.41 14.06
C GLY A 3 -6.22 14.61 13.21
N ALA A 4 -6.94 15.29 12.32
CA ALA A 4 -7.93 14.66 11.47
C ALA A 4 -7.31 13.49 10.68
N LYS A 5 -7.89 12.29 10.82
CA LYS A 5 -7.45 11.08 10.11
C LYS A 5 -7.71 11.30 8.60
N PRO A 6 -6.70 11.14 7.73
CA PRO A 6 -6.90 11.31 6.28
C PRO A 6 -7.93 10.31 5.76
N SER A 7 -8.77 10.76 4.82
CA SER A 7 -9.83 9.95 4.23
C SER A 7 -9.28 8.74 3.47
N VAL A 8 -10.12 7.74 3.21
CA VAL A 8 -9.76 6.58 2.38
C VAL A 8 -9.19 7.02 1.03
N GLN A 9 -9.81 8.02 0.40
CA GLN A 9 -9.34 8.57 -0.87
C GLN A 9 -7.97 9.22 -0.76
N GLN A 10 -7.73 10.03 0.27
CA GLN A 10 -6.43 10.68 0.48
C GLN A 10 -5.31 9.66 0.68
N ARG A 11 -5.57 8.61 1.46
CA ARG A 11 -4.60 7.52 1.68
C ARG A 11 -4.32 6.71 0.41
N ALA A 12 -5.36 6.35 -0.35
CA ALA A 12 -5.20 5.64 -1.61
C ALA A 12 -4.42 6.48 -2.64
N ASN A 13 -4.75 7.77 -2.77
CA ASN A 13 -4.04 8.69 -3.65
C ASN A 13 -2.55 8.83 -3.26
N LEU A 14 -2.22 8.79 -1.97
CA LEU A 14 -0.84 8.81 -1.52
C LEU A 14 -0.07 7.57 -2.01
N LEU A 15 -0.66 6.38 -1.95
CA LEU A 15 -0.03 5.15 -2.46
C LEU A 15 0.17 5.21 -3.98
N LEU A 16 -0.82 5.73 -4.73
CA LEU A 16 -0.69 5.96 -6.17
C LEU A 16 0.43 6.95 -6.50
N GLN A 17 0.54 8.04 -5.73
CA GLN A 17 1.63 9.00 -5.89
C GLN A 17 3.00 8.37 -5.63
N VAL A 18 3.12 7.45 -4.66
CA VAL A 18 4.37 6.69 -4.45
C VAL A 18 4.70 5.86 -5.68
N ALA A 19 3.73 5.11 -6.21
CA ALA A 19 3.92 4.30 -7.42
C ALA A 19 4.37 5.16 -8.61
N ASP A 20 3.71 6.29 -8.86
CA ASP A 20 4.06 7.20 -9.96
C ASP A 20 5.47 7.78 -9.81
N ARG A 21 5.86 8.14 -8.57
CA ARG A 21 7.22 8.64 -8.30
C ARG A 21 8.28 7.56 -8.49
N MET A 22 7.99 6.33 -8.09
CA MET A 22 8.88 5.20 -8.34
C MET A 22 9.04 4.94 -9.83
N GLU A 23 7.95 4.93 -10.59
CA GLU A 23 7.96 4.69 -12.04
C GLU A 23 8.72 5.79 -12.80
N VAL A 24 8.50 7.07 -12.46
CA VAL A 24 9.26 8.20 -13.04
C VAL A 24 10.77 8.12 -12.73
N ASN A 25 11.17 7.46 -11.64
CA ASN A 25 12.56 7.33 -11.21
C ASN A 25 13.12 5.92 -11.38
N LEU A 26 12.48 5.07 -12.19
CA LEU A 26 12.74 3.63 -12.22
C LEU A 26 14.20 3.30 -12.49
N GLU A 27 14.83 3.91 -13.50
CA GLU A 27 16.25 3.68 -13.81
C GLU A 27 17.18 4.11 -12.68
N ARG A 28 16.91 5.27 -12.07
CA ARG A 28 17.72 5.79 -10.96
C ARG A 28 17.63 4.89 -9.74
N LEU A 29 16.43 4.40 -9.41
CA LEU A 29 16.21 3.45 -8.33
C LEU A 29 16.90 2.11 -8.64
N ALA A 30 16.87 1.65 -9.89
CA ALA A 30 17.50 0.39 -10.27
C ALA A 30 19.02 0.43 -10.14
N VAL A 31 19.66 1.55 -10.51
CA VAL A 31 21.11 1.73 -10.32
C VAL A 31 21.48 1.72 -8.85
N ALA A 32 20.72 2.43 -8.01
CA ALA A 32 20.96 2.46 -6.57
C ALA A 32 20.84 1.06 -5.94
N GLU A 33 19.77 0.36 -6.26
CA GLU A 33 19.48 -1.01 -5.79
C GLU A 33 20.52 -2.02 -6.31
N ASN A 34 20.96 -1.90 -7.56
CA ASN A 34 22.03 -2.74 -8.12
C ASN A 34 23.36 -2.55 -7.40
N TRP A 35 23.69 -1.31 -7.03
CA TRP A 35 24.91 -1.00 -6.27
C TRP A 35 24.90 -1.57 -4.86
N ASP A 36 23.74 -1.56 -4.20
CA ASP A 36 23.59 -2.04 -2.82
C ASP A 36 23.49 -3.58 -2.76
N ASN A 37 22.66 -4.18 -3.61
CA ASN A 37 22.32 -5.60 -3.57
C ASN A 37 23.22 -6.47 -4.48
N GLY A 38 23.81 -5.90 -5.53
CA GLY A 38 24.69 -6.61 -6.48
C GLY A 38 23.97 -7.46 -7.54
N LYS A 39 22.63 -7.56 -7.50
CA LYS A 39 21.83 -8.28 -8.50
C LYS A 39 21.93 -7.65 -9.90
N PRO A 40 21.87 -8.40 -11.01
CA PRO A 40 21.97 -7.83 -12.36
C PRO A 40 20.92 -6.73 -12.61
N ILE A 41 21.34 -5.58 -13.15
CA ILE A 41 20.45 -4.43 -13.38
C ILE A 41 19.21 -4.76 -14.23
N ARG A 42 19.33 -5.73 -15.15
CA ARG A 42 18.20 -6.21 -15.98
C ARG A 42 17.08 -6.81 -15.12
N GLU A 43 17.40 -7.48 -14.02
CA GLU A 43 16.41 -8.07 -13.12
C GLU A 43 15.67 -6.98 -12.36
N THR A 44 16.40 -6.01 -11.81
CA THR A 44 15.81 -4.89 -11.07
C THR A 44 14.94 -4.00 -11.95
N LEU A 45 15.37 -3.71 -13.18
CA LEU A 45 14.63 -2.87 -14.13
C LEU A 45 13.35 -3.54 -14.64
N ASN A 46 13.39 -4.86 -14.88
CA ASN A 46 12.30 -5.54 -15.59
C ASN A 46 11.40 -6.38 -14.69
N ALA A 47 11.80 -6.63 -13.44
CA ALA A 47 11.02 -7.41 -12.49
C ALA A 47 10.82 -6.67 -11.16
N ASP A 48 11.88 -6.47 -10.37
CA ASP A 48 11.72 -6.04 -8.97
C ASP A 48 11.03 -4.69 -8.82
N LEU A 49 11.50 -3.65 -9.51
CA LEU A 49 10.91 -2.32 -9.41
C LEU A 49 9.52 -2.25 -10.06
N PRO A 50 9.28 -2.82 -11.26
CA PRO A 50 7.93 -2.94 -11.79
C PRO A 50 6.95 -3.63 -10.82
N LEU A 51 7.36 -4.72 -10.17
CA LEU A 51 6.54 -5.43 -9.19
C LEU A 51 6.30 -4.57 -7.94
N ALA A 52 7.30 -3.83 -7.48
CA ALA A 52 7.14 -2.92 -6.35
C ALA A 52 6.19 -1.76 -6.68
N VAL A 53 6.27 -1.19 -7.88
CA VAL A 53 5.31 -0.16 -8.37
C VAL A 53 3.90 -0.73 -8.39
N ASP A 54 3.70 -1.92 -8.96
CA ASP A 54 2.39 -2.57 -9.02
C ASP A 54 1.85 -2.87 -7.62
N HIS A 55 2.71 -3.27 -6.68
CA HIS A 55 2.33 -3.51 -5.29
C HIS A 55 1.68 -2.27 -4.65
N PHE A 56 2.26 -1.07 -4.82
CA PHE A 56 1.65 0.16 -4.33
C PHE A 56 0.31 0.47 -5.01
N ARG A 57 0.17 0.22 -6.32
CA ARG A 57 -1.08 0.39 -7.06
C ARG A 57 -2.15 -0.58 -6.58
N TYR A 58 -1.81 -1.84 -6.40
CA TYR A 58 -2.70 -2.88 -5.88
C TYR A 58 -3.24 -2.51 -4.51
N PHE A 59 -2.37 -2.13 -3.55
CA PHE A 59 -2.82 -1.77 -2.20
C PHE A 59 -3.60 -0.46 -2.15
N ALA A 60 -3.37 0.49 -3.07
CA ALA A 60 -4.27 1.63 -3.24
C ALA A 60 -5.69 1.17 -3.59
N GLY A 61 -5.82 0.18 -4.48
CA GLY A 61 -7.08 -0.48 -4.83
C GLY A 61 -7.72 -1.18 -3.63
N CYS A 62 -6.97 -2.00 -2.89
CA CYS A 62 -7.47 -2.66 -1.67
C CYS A 62 -8.04 -1.66 -0.67
N LEU A 63 -7.38 -0.53 -0.48
CA LEU A 63 -7.80 0.51 0.46
C LEU A 63 -9.13 1.16 0.04
N ARG A 64 -9.40 1.26 -1.27
CA ARG A 64 -10.66 1.74 -1.85
C ARG A 64 -11.79 0.71 -1.77
N ALA A 65 -11.46 -0.57 -1.88
CA ALA A 65 -12.40 -1.69 -1.87
C ALA A 65 -12.68 -2.26 -0.47
N GLN A 66 -11.95 -1.80 0.56
CA GLN A 66 -12.14 -2.29 1.92
C GLN A 66 -13.47 -1.80 2.49
N GLU A 67 -14.35 -2.76 2.78
CA GLU A 67 -15.66 -2.52 3.37
C GLU A 67 -15.76 -3.23 4.74
N GLY A 68 -16.60 -2.69 5.63
CA GLY A 68 -17.03 -3.40 6.83
C GLY A 68 -18.18 -4.35 6.51
N SER A 69 -18.60 -5.15 7.49
CA SER A 69 -19.81 -5.97 7.36
C SER A 69 -20.84 -5.60 8.41
N THR A 70 -22.10 -5.92 8.11
CA THR A 70 -23.21 -5.83 9.06
C THR A 70 -23.98 -7.13 9.04
N ALA A 71 -24.51 -7.53 10.18
CA ALA A 71 -25.32 -8.71 10.33
C ALA A 71 -26.53 -8.40 11.22
N GLU A 72 -27.71 -8.81 10.77
CA GLU A 72 -28.89 -8.86 11.62
C GLU A 72 -28.79 -10.11 12.50
N ILE A 73 -28.85 -9.93 13.82
CA ILE A 73 -28.79 -11.04 14.78
C ILE A 73 -30.20 -11.52 15.10
N ASP A 74 -31.10 -10.57 15.40
CA ASP A 74 -32.52 -10.79 15.65
C ASP A 74 -33.32 -9.51 15.32
N GLU A 75 -34.64 -9.57 15.52
CA GLU A 75 -35.59 -8.48 15.21
C GLU A 75 -35.26 -7.12 15.86
N THR A 76 -34.43 -7.12 16.91
CA THR A 76 -34.09 -5.92 17.68
C THR A 76 -32.59 -5.62 17.74
N THR A 77 -31.76 -6.46 17.10
CA THR A 77 -30.30 -6.42 17.27
C THR A 77 -29.56 -6.53 15.94
N VAL A 78 -28.70 -5.56 15.68
CA VAL A 78 -27.79 -5.53 14.52
C VAL A 78 -26.34 -5.43 14.99
N ALA A 79 -25.47 -6.23 14.40
CA ALA A 79 -24.02 -6.13 14.55
C ALA A 79 -23.39 -5.36 13.39
N TYR A 80 -22.39 -4.55 13.72
CA TYR A 80 -21.50 -3.89 12.77
C TYR A 80 -20.06 -4.31 13.05
N HIS A 81 -19.34 -4.68 11.99
CA HIS A 81 -17.95 -5.05 12.05
C HIS A 81 -17.11 -3.98 11.33
N PHE A 82 -16.28 -3.28 12.12
CA PHE A 82 -15.37 -2.27 11.61
C PHE A 82 -13.93 -2.79 11.61
N HIS A 83 -13.26 -2.64 10.49
CA HIS A 83 -11.84 -2.96 10.37
C HIS A 83 -11.00 -1.73 10.72
N GLU A 84 -10.54 -1.67 11.96
CA GLU A 84 -9.65 -0.60 12.41
C GLU A 84 -8.17 -0.95 12.20
N PRO A 85 -7.30 0.02 11.86
CA PRO A 85 -5.87 -0.20 11.83
C PRO A 85 -5.34 -0.59 13.21
N LEU A 86 -4.43 -1.57 13.27
CA LEU A 86 -3.80 -2.04 14.51
C LEU A 86 -3.00 -0.94 15.25
N GLY A 87 -2.55 0.09 14.52
CA GLY A 87 -1.72 1.17 15.05
C GLY A 87 -0.28 1.07 14.54
N VAL A 88 0.70 1.14 15.45
CA VAL A 88 2.12 1.05 15.10
C VAL A 88 2.49 -0.39 14.76
N VAL A 89 3.13 -0.60 13.62
CA VAL A 89 3.57 -1.93 13.14
C VAL A 89 5.08 -1.87 12.88
N GLY A 90 5.85 -2.78 13.47
CA GLY A 90 7.27 -2.95 13.18
C GLY A 90 7.45 -3.93 12.01
N GLN A 91 8.09 -3.48 10.93
CA GLN A 91 8.38 -4.30 9.75
C GLN A 91 9.89 -4.45 9.61
N ILE A 92 10.38 -5.69 9.64
CA ILE A 92 11.78 -6.05 9.40
C ILE A 92 11.82 -6.79 8.06
N ILE A 93 12.65 -6.31 7.14
CA ILE A 93 12.90 -6.93 5.83
C ILE A 93 14.28 -7.60 5.85
N PRO A 94 14.48 -8.71 5.11
CA PRO A 94 15.76 -9.39 5.01
C PRO A 94 16.84 -8.54 4.34
#